data_AF-A0A4Y9XQF5-F1
#
_entry.id   AF-A0A4Y9XQF5-F1
#
_cell.length_a   1.000
_cell.length_b   1.000
_cell.length_c   1.000
_cell.angle_alpha   90.00
_cell.angle_beta   90.00
_cell.angle_gamma   90.00
#
_symmetry.space_group_name_H-M   'P 1'
#
loop_
_entity.id
_entity.type
_entity.pdbx_description
1 polymer ?
#
loop_
_entity_poly.entity_id
_entity_poly.type
_entity_poly.pdbx_seq_one_letter_code
_entity_poly.pdbx_strand_id
1 'polypeptide(L)'
;MDGGFQAPDPRTGKLSVQNIGLSFTMWHDALPLCANAIRARGRPDEADKADMVDLKYLILKAQVAQAVVIARKAVQRNPHIGFYYYALILGSDMSEGLRLAKKGLKCPKLSSYVRSLQDASAGGKELQEGVAFAMSALEDSQSFINEAPPDSSKMRNAIYVNVLMSLLIKGHELSDDMRELLDAKKRLDIADDFSRFFSRPVSKTQMRLACMELVSRMQNAWKEWDKIIHAHSDVRSEISPAKAEDDLADWLEQIDIEDPGVCGHDHRHRDGITTHLSLGVNDVELNRCSWCRNPSVVLKKCSGCGKTRYCDSTCQKEHWKTHKKVCKKESNAH
;
A
#
# COMPACT_ATOMS: atom_id res chain seq x y z
N MET A 1 18.14 10.22 11.95
CA MET A 1 19.58 9.99 12.19
C MET A 1 20.35 11.06 11.44
N ASP A 2 20.17 12.31 11.86
CA ASP A 2 21.02 13.41 11.41
C ASP A 2 22.03 13.61 12.52
N GLY A 3 23.26 13.19 12.28
CA GLY A 3 24.28 13.09 13.31
C GLY A 3 25.66 13.16 12.72
N GLY A 4 26.58 13.66 13.52
CA GLY A 4 28.01 13.68 13.24
C GLY A 4 28.76 13.46 14.55
N PHE A 5 30.08 13.36 14.49
CA PHE A 5 30.88 13.25 15.70
C PHE A 5 30.75 14.54 16.50
N GLN A 6 30.21 14.46 17.73
CA GLN A 6 30.02 15.61 18.59
C GLN A 6 31.08 15.63 19.69
N ALA A 7 31.68 16.80 19.91
CA ALA A 7 32.54 17.04 21.07
C ALA A 7 32.25 18.43 21.65
N PRO A 8 32.59 18.67 22.93
CA PRO A 8 32.46 20.00 23.52
C PRO A 8 33.40 20.98 22.80
N ASP A 9 32.86 22.10 22.37
CA ASP A 9 33.65 23.22 21.86
C ASP A 9 34.57 23.74 22.97
N PRO A 10 35.90 23.81 22.78
CA PRO A 10 36.84 24.20 23.82
C PRO A 10 36.65 25.63 24.37
N ARG A 11 35.97 26.51 23.64
CA ARG A 11 35.75 27.92 24.01
C ARG A 11 34.38 28.16 24.61
N THR A 12 33.37 27.41 24.19
CA THR A 12 31.97 27.65 24.60
C THR A 12 31.37 26.53 25.45
N GLY A 13 32.03 25.37 25.55
CA GLY A 13 31.55 24.19 26.28
C GLY A 13 30.32 23.52 25.66
N LYS A 14 29.75 24.08 24.59
CA LYS A 14 28.58 23.52 23.91
C LYS A 14 29.00 22.37 23.00
N LEU A 15 28.17 21.34 22.92
CA LEU A 15 28.36 20.26 21.97
C LEU A 15 28.23 20.80 20.54
N SER A 16 29.28 20.64 19.74
CA SER A 16 29.30 20.98 18.32
C SER A 16 29.77 19.78 17.49
N VAL A 17 29.31 19.72 16.24
CA VAL A 17 29.76 18.69 15.30
C VAL A 17 31.19 19.00 14.88
N GLN A 18 32.09 18.04 15.05
CA GLN A 18 33.52 18.15 14.79
C GLN A 18 33.88 17.43 13.50
N ASN A 19 34.82 18.01 12.75
CA ASN A 19 35.51 17.30 11.68
C ASN A 19 36.75 16.60 12.27
N ILE A 20 36.70 15.27 12.34
CA ILE A 20 37.77 14.45 12.93
C ILE A 20 38.82 13.99 11.90
N GLY A 21 38.95 14.71 10.77
CA GLY A 21 39.89 14.37 9.70
C GLY A 21 39.36 13.35 8.68
N LEU A 22 38.05 13.09 8.69
CA LEU A 22 37.39 12.28 7.67
C LEU A 22 36.96 13.16 6.48
N SER A 23 36.72 12.53 5.33
CA SER A 23 36.19 13.20 4.13
C SER A 23 34.71 13.61 4.24
N PHE A 24 34.09 13.38 5.40
CA PHE A 24 32.71 13.76 5.71
C PHE A 24 32.60 14.21 7.17
N THR A 25 31.66 15.11 7.43
CA THR A 25 31.38 15.62 8.78
C THR A 25 30.10 14.99 9.36
N MET A 26 29.09 14.81 8.53
CA MET A 26 27.83 14.15 8.90
C MET A 26 27.86 12.69 8.47
N TRP A 27 27.32 11.79 9.30
CA TRP A 27 27.37 10.35 9.04
C TRP A 27 26.70 9.94 7.73
N HIS A 28 25.63 10.62 7.32
CA HIS A 28 24.95 10.32 6.06
C HIS A 28 25.82 10.64 4.83
N ASP A 29 26.76 11.58 4.92
CA ASP A 29 27.65 11.95 3.81
C ASP A 29 28.73 10.88 3.57
N ALA A 30 28.86 9.89 4.45
CA ALA A 30 29.65 8.70 4.21
C ALA A 30 29.01 7.72 3.21
N LEU A 31 27.68 7.77 3.02
CA LEU A 31 26.96 6.78 2.21
C LEU A 31 27.43 6.74 0.75
N PRO A 32 27.60 7.86 0.02
CA PRO A 32 28.13 7.82 -1.35
C PRO A 32 29.56 7.26 -1.42
N LEU A 33 30.39 7.51 -0.41
CA LEU A 33 31.75 6.95 -0.33
C LEU A 33 31.71 5.42 -0.19
N CYS A 34 30.79 4.91 0.63
CA CYS A 34 30.55 3.47 0.78
C CYS A 34 30.05 2.85 -0.53
N ALA A 35 29.10 3.50 -1.23
CA ALA A 35 28.60 3.02 -2.51
C ALA A 35 29.71 2.95 -3.56
N ASN A 36 30.57 3.97 -3.63
CA ASN A 36 31.73 3.99 -4.51
C ASN A 36 32.75 2.89 -4.17
N ALA A 37 33.02 2.67 -2.88
CA ALA A 37 33.89 1.59 -2.44
C ALA A 37 33.35 0.19 -2.79
N ILE A 38 32.03 -0.01 -2.72
CA ILE A 38 31.39 -1.25 -3.17
C ILE A 38 31.59 -1.43 -4.67
N ARG A 39 31.33 -0.40 -5.48
CA ARG A 39 31.51 -0.45 -6.94
C ARG A 39 32.96 -0.70 -7.34
N ALA A 40 33.92 -0.11 -6.63
CA ALA A 40 35.35 -0.28 -6.89
C ALA A 40 35.84 -1.74 -6.75
N ARG A 41 35.11 -2.60 -6.01
CA ARG A 41 35.42 -4.03 -5.92
C ARG A 41 35.09 -4.80 -7.21
N GLY A 42 34.33 -4.22 -8.12
CA GLY A 42 34.00 -4.81 -9.41
C GLY A 42 33.10 -6.06 -9.35
N ARG A 43 32.38 -6.26 -8.24
CA ARG A 43 31.52 -7.43 -8.02
C ARG A 43 30.08 -7.16 -8.50
N PRO A 44 29.59 -7.83 -9.57
CA PRO A 44 28.27 -7.57 -10.12
C PRO A 44 27.12 -7.89 -9.14
N ASP A 45 27.30 -8.86 -8.26
CA ASP A 45 26.33 -9.26 -7.23
C ASP A 45 26.18 -8.24 -6.09
N GLU A 46 27.12 -7.29 -5.97
CA GLU A 46 27.08 -6.20 -5.00
C GLU A 46 26.54 -4.89 -5.59
N ALA A 47 26.29 -4.82 -6.91
CA ALA A 47 25.79 -3.61 -7.57
C ALA A 47 24.47 -3.11 -6.97
N ASP A 48 23.56 -4.04 -6.64
CA ASP A 48 22.28 -3.70 -6.03
C ASP A 48 22.45 -3.08 -4.63
N LYS A 49 23.49 -3.50 -3.87
CA LYS A 49 23.81 -2.95 -2.55
C LYS A 49 24.31 -1.51 -2.66
N ALA A 50 25.16 -1.21 -3.63
CA ALA A 50 25.64 0.16 -3.88
C ALA A 50 24.47 1.09 -4.25
N ASP A 51 23.57 0.64 -5.12
CA ASP A 51 22.40 1.44 -5.52
C ASP A 51 21.44 1.67 -4.34
N MET A 52 21.23 0.68 -3.47
CA MET A 52 20.44 0.88 -2.24
C MET A 52 21.03 1.94 -1.31
N VAL A 53 22.37 2.00 -1.20
CA VAL A 53 23.06 3.00 -0.36
C VAL A 53 22.90 4.41 -0.95
N ASP A 54 23.07 4.57 -2.26
CA ASP A 54 22.86 5.87 -2.94
C ASP A 54 21.40 6.33 -2.83
N LEU A 55 20.45 5.42 -3.06
CA LEU A 55 19.03 5.72 -2.89
C LEU A 55 18.74 6.19 -1.46
N LYS A 56 19.32 5.54 -0.44
CA LYS A 56 19.13 5.98 0.94
C LYS A 56 19.70 7.37 1.18
N TYR A 57 20.88 7.68 0.65
CA TYR A 57 21.47 9.01 0.72
C TYR A 57 20.58 10.07 0.08
N LEU A 58 20.12 9.84 -1.16
CA LEU A 58 19.26 10.79 -1.88
C LEU A 58 17.94 11.02 -1.16
N ILE A 59 17.33 9.97 -0.59
CA ILE A 59 16.11 10.09 0.23
C ILE A 59 16.38 10.92 1.49
N LEU A 60 17.51 10.73 2.17
CA LEU A 60 17.88 11.54 3.34
C LEU A 60 18.11 13.02 2.99
N LYS A 61 18.64 13.31 1.79
CA LYS A 61 18.81 14.68 1.27
C LYS A 61 17.56 15.27 0.63
N ALA A 62 16.41 14.59 0.72
CA ALA A 62 15.16 14.96 0.06
C ALA A 62 15.27 15.12 -1.48
N GLN A 63 16.26 14.49 -2.11
CA GLN A 63 16.49 14.51 -3.56
C GLN A 63 15.70 13.40 -4.26
N VAL A 64 14.37 13.42 -4.10
CA VAL A 64 13.47 12.36 -4.56
C VAL A 64 13.54 12.16 -6.08
N ALA A 65 13.62 13.23 -6.87
CA ALA A 65 13.68 13.12 -8.34
C ALA A 65 14.88 12.29 -8.82
N GLN A 66 16.06 12.50 -8.22
CA GLN A 66 17.26 11.72 -8.57
C GLN A 66 17.14 10.27 -8.08
N ALA A 67 16.57 10.06 -6.90
CA ALA A 67 16.32 8.71 -6.37
C ALA A 67 15.40 7.90 -7.30
N VAL A 68 14.34 8.52 -7.83
CA VAL A 68 13.42 7.87 -8.79
C VAL A 68 14.16 7.42 -10.05
N VAL A 69 15.05 8.24 -10.60
CA VAL A 69 15.82 7.88 -11.81
C VAL A 69 16.69 6.65 -11.59
N ILE A 70 17.41 6.60 -10.46
CA ILE A 70 18.24 5.44 -10.10
C ILE A 70 17.37 4.21 -9.87
N ALA A 71 16.27 4.36 -9.11
CA ALA A 71 15.38 3.25 -8.80
C ALA A 71 14.72 2.66 -10.05
N ARG A 72 14.33 3.47 -11.04
CA ARG A 72 13.77 2.98 -12.31
C ARG A 72 14.76 2.09 -13.06
N LYS A 73 16.02 2.51 -13.16
CA LYS A 73 17.08 1.71 -13.79
C LYS A 73 17.36 0.43 -12.99
N ALA A 74 17.38 0.53 -11.67
CA ALA A 74 17.65 -0.60 -10.80
C ALA A 74 16.53 -1.67 -10.85
N VAL A 75 15.25 -1.28 -10.93
CA VAL A 75 14.12 -2.22 -11.10
C VAL A 75 14.19 -2.96 -12.44
N GLN A 76 14.64 -2.30 -13.52
CA GLN A 76 14.81 -2.97 -14.82
C GLN A 76 15.91 -4.03 -14.76
N ARG A 77 16.98 -3.78 -13.99
CA ARG A 77 18.07 -4.73 -13.78
C ARG A 77 17.67 -5.87 -12.85
N ASN A 78 17.06 -5.55 -11.71
CA ASN A 78 16.62 -6.53 -10.71
C ASN A 78 15.27 -6.12 -10.09
N PRO A 79 14.15 -6.68 -10.59
CA PRO A 79 12.81 -6.33 -10.12
C PRO A 79 12.45 -6.96 -8.77
N HIS A 80 13.35 -7.72 -8.13
CA HIS A 80 13.09 -8.45 -6.88
C HIS A 80 13.60 -7.73 -5.63
N ILE A 81 14.07 -6.49 -5.75
CA ILE A 81 14.53 -5.68 -4.62
C ILE A 81 13.43 -4.70 -4.21
N GLY A 82 12.78 -4.97 -3.07
CA GLY A 82 11.67 -4.16 -2.55
C GLY A 82 12.02 -2.70 -2.30
N PHE A 83 13.28 -2.41 -1.93
CA PHE A 83 13.74 -1.06 -1.64
C PHE A 83 13.68 -0.11 -2.85
N TYR A 84 13.78 -0.65 -4.07
CA TYR A 84 13.66 0.19 -5.27
C TYR A 84 12.23 0.68 -5.46
N TYR A 85 11.24 -0.18 -5.23
CA TYR A 85 9.83 0.23 -5.25
C TYR A 85 9.54 1.26 -4.16
N TYR A 86 10.13 1.12 -2.97
CA TYR A 86 10.04 2.17 -1.94
C TYR A 86 10.52 3.54 -2.44
N ALA A 87 11.70 3.60 -3.07
CA ALA A 87 12.22 4.84 -3.62
C ALA A 87 11.32 5.43 -4.74
N LEU A 88 10.68 4.57 -5.55
CA LEU A 88 9.75 5.01 -6.59
C LEU A 88 8.46 5.61 -6.02
N ILE A 89 7.92 5.03 -4.95
CA ILE A 89 6.68 5.49 -4.30
C ILE A 89 6.80 6.93 -3.79
N LEU A 90 7.99 7.32 -3.32
CA LEU A 90 8.23 8.67 -2.80
C LEU A 90 8.05 9.78 -3.84
N GLY A 91 8.15 9.46 -5.13
CA GLY A 91 8.03 10.41 -6.23
C GLY A 91 6.86 10.13 -7.18
N SER A 92 5.93 9.26 -6.80
CA SER A 92 4.75 8.92 -7.60
C SER A 92 3.50 9.59 -7.06
N ASP A 93 2.49 9.78 -7.91
CA ASP A 93 1.13 10.08 -7.46
C ASP A 93 0.55 8.91 -6.65
N MET A 94 -0.62 9.13 -6.03
CA MET A 94 -1.24 8.17 -5.13
C MET A 94 -1.60 6.84 -5.82
N SER A 95 -2.01 6.88 -7.09
CA SER A 95 -2.44 5.69 -7.82
C SER A 95 -1.24 4.83 -8.25
N GLU A 96 -0.20 5.46 -8.79
CA GLU A 96 1.03 4.79 -9.18
C GLU A 96 1.82 4.33 -7.95
N GLY A 97 1.84 5.11 -6.87
CA GLY A 97 2.44 4.74 -5.59
C GLY A 97 1.83 3.48 -5.00
N LEU A 98 0.50 3.35 -5.03
CA LEU A 98 -0.17 2.12 -4.57
C LEU A 98 0.24 0.91 -5.41
N ARG A 99 0.32 1.06 -6.74
CA ARG A 99 0.72 -0.03 -7.64
C ARG A 99 2.15 -0.50 -7.34
N LEU A 100 3.06 0.45 -7.16
CA LEU A 100 4.47 0.21 -6.84
C LEU A 100 4.63 -0.42 -5.45
N ALA A 101 3.90 0.05 -4.44
CA ALA A 101 3.94 -0.48 -3.08
C ALA A 101 3.67 -1.98 -3.06
N LYS A 102 2.56 -2.38 -3.67
CA LYS A 102 2.16 -3.78 -3.72
C LYS A 102 3.12 -4.66 -4.53
N LYS A 103 3.69 -4.13 -5.61
CA LYS A 103 4.73 -4.85 -6.38
C LYS A 103 5.99 -5.04 -5.53
N GLY A 104 6.40 -4.01 -4.79
CA GLY A 104 7.49 -4.07 -3.82
C GLY A 104 7.25 -5.11 -2.73
N LEU A 105 6.02 -5.24 -2.21
CA LEU A 105 5.67 -6.21 -1.16
C LEU A 105 5.74 -7.68 -1.61
N LYS A 106 5.72 -7.95 -2.92
CA LYS A 106 5.95 -9.31 -3.44
C LYS A 106 7.44 -9.69 -3.53
N CYS A 107 8.34 -8.75 -3.28
CA CYS A 107 9.78 -9.04 -3.34
C CYS A 107 10.21 -9.99 -2.20
N PRO A 108 11.12 -10.93 -2.46
CA PRO A 108 11.67 -11.79 -1.42
C PRO A 108 12.52 -10.99 -0.41
N LYS A 109 12.61 -11.48 0.83
CA LYS A 109 13.53 -10.96 1.88
C LYS A 109 13.36 -9.46 2.17
N LEU A 110 12.12 -8.98 2.22
CA LEU A 110 11.80 -7.61 2.63
C LEU A 110 12.17 -7.35 4.09
N SER A 111 12.86 -6.23 4.34
CA SER A 111 13.07 -5.74 5.70
C SER A 111 11.76 -5.22 6.31
N SER A 112 11.63 -5.29 7.63
CA SER A 112 10.49 -4.71 8.36
C SER A 112 10.29 -3.22 8.06
N TYR A 113 11.38 -2.50 7.78
CA TYR A 113 11.37 -1.10 7.37
C TYR A 113 10.63 -0.87 6.04
N VAL A 114 10.80 -1.73 5.04
CA VAL A 114 10.12 -1.57 3.74
C VAL A 114 8.66 -2.03 3.83
N ARG A 115 8.35 -3.02 4.68
CA ARG A 115 6.96 -3.47 4.90
C ARG A 115 6.09 -2.44 5.61
N SER A 116 6.68 -1.54 6.40
CA SER A 116 5.95 -0.61 7.26
C SER A 116 5.50 0.69 6.63
N LEU A 117 5.63 0.88 5.31
CA LEU A 117 5.34 2.16 4.65
C LEU A 117 3.99 2.22 3.92
N GLN A 118 3.05 1.31 4.21
CA GLN A 118 1.70 1.39 3.67
C GLN A 118 0.85 2.41 4.41
N ASP A 119 0.50 3.49 3.71
CA ASP A 119 -0.72 4.29 3.91
C ASP A 119 -1.01 4.95 2.54
N ALA A 120 -1.57 4.19 1.59
CA ALA A 120 -2.06 4.72 0.33
C ALA A 120 -3.57 4.43 0.23
N SER A 121 -4.37 5.41 0.63
CA SER A 121 -5.82 5.40 0.47
C SER A 121 -6.16 6.15 -0.82
N ALA A 122 -6.33 5.44 -1.93
CA ALA A 122 -6.90 6.05 -3.13
C ALA A 122 -8.43 6.01 -3.02
N GLY A 123 -9.08 7.15 -3.25
CA GLY A 123 -10.53 7.21 -3.39
C GLY A 123 -10.93 6.65 -4.75
N GLY A 124 -11.83 5.66 -4.77
CA GLY A 124 -12.55 5.27 -5.98
C GLY A 124 -13.59 6.33 -6.34
N LYS A 125 -13.76 6.61 -7.63
CA LYS A 125 -14.81 7.54 -8.10
C LYS A 125 -16.15 6.82 -8.25
N GLU A 126 -16.11 5.50 -8.46
CA GLU A 126 -17.28 4.63 -8.54
C GLU A 126 -17.35 3.66 -7.36
N LEU A 127 -18.57 3.26 -6.98
CA LEU A 127 -18.83 2.41 -5.81
C LEU A 127 -18.08 1.07 -5.89
N GLN A 128 -17.99 0.47 -7.08
CA GLN A 128 -17.31 -0.82 -7.29
C GLN A 128 -15.79 -0.71 -7.10
N GLU A 129 -15.19 0.39 -7.54
CA GLU A 129 -13.76 0.67 -7.29
C GLU A 129 -13.51 0.82 -5.79
N GLY A 130 -14.39 1.54 -5.09
CA GLY A 130 -14.32 1.71 -3.64
C GLY A 130 -14.33 0.39 -2.89
N VAL A 131 -15.18 -0.57 -3.29
CA VAL A 131 -15.22 -1.91 -2.69
C VAL A 131 -13.93 -2.69 -2.97
N ALA A 132 -13.41 -2.64 -4.20
CA ALA A 132 -12.16 -3.32 -4.53
C ALA A 132 -10.96 -2.78 -3.71
N PHE A 133 -10.89 -1.46 -3.54
CA PHE A 133 -9.90 -0.81 -2.66
C PHE A 133 -10.08 -1.21 -1.20
N ALA A 134 -11.31 -1.22 -0.69
CA ALA A 134 -11.60 -1.59 0.69
C ALA A 134 -11.21 -3.04 1.01
N MET A 135 -11.53 -3.99 0.13
CA MET A 135 -11.07 -5.38 0.26
C MET A 135 -9.55 -5.49 0.20
N SER A 136 -8.89 -4.69 -0.65
CA SER A 136 -7.43 -4.71 -0.77
C SER A 136 -6.74 -4.16 0.48
N ALA A 137 -7.28 -3.08 1.04
CA ALA A 137 -6.84 -2.49 2.29
C ALA A 137 -7.11 -3.42 3.49
N LEU A 138 -8.22 -4.18 3.47
CA LEU A 138 -8.50 -5.21 4.46
C LEU A 138 -7.41 -6.31 4.47
N GLU A 139 -7.09 -6.89 3.32
CA GLU A 139 -6.07 -7.94 3.20
C GLU A 139 -4.66 -7.46 3.59
N ASP A 140 -4.31 -6.24 3.17
CA ASP A 140 -3.01 -5.64 3.49
C ASP A 140 -2.88 -5.38 4.98
N SER A 141 -3.91 -4.78 5.59
CA SER A 141 -3.90 -4.51 7.03
C SER A 141 -3.84 -5.80 7.84
N GLN A 142 -4.56 -6.86 7.45
CA GLN A 142 -4.46 -8.17 8.09
C GLN A 142 -3.04 -8.74 8.01
N SER A 143 -2.45 -8.72 6.81
CA SER A 143 -1.09 -9.21 6.59
C SER A 143 -0.09 -8.42 7.44
N PHE A 144 -0.22 -7.09 7.46
CA PHE A 144 0.65 -6.23 8.25
C PHE A 144 0.53 -6.50 9.75
N ILE A 145 -0.69 -6.57 10.29
CA ILE A 145 -0.92 -6.81 11.72
C ILE A 145 -0.33 -8.17 12.14
N ASN A 146 -0.38 -9.18 11.28
CA ASN A 146 0.12 -10.53 11.58
C ASN A 146 1.64 -10.66 11.43
N GLU A 147 2.27 -9.90 10.52
CA GLU A 147 3.71 -10.01 10.25
C GLU A 147 4.56 -8.97 10.98
N ALA A 148 4.00 -7.79 11.27
CA ALA A 148 4.76 -6.69 11.84
C ALA A 148 4.92 -6.83 13.38
N PRO A 149 6.05 -6.38 13.94
CA PRO A 149 6.20 -6.25 15.38
C PRO A 149 5.09 -5.37 16.00
N PRO A 150 4.59 -5.70 17.20
CA PRO A 150 3.50 -4.97 17.84
C PRO A 150 3.86 -3.53 18.22
N ASP A 151 5.15 -3.21 18.34
CA ASP A 151 5.69 -1.87 18.63
C ASP A 151 5.90 -1.00 17.38
N SER A 152 5.54 -1.52 16.20
CA SER A 152 5.61 -0.76 14.95
C SER A 152 4.79 0.53 15.05
N SER A 153 5.42 1.65 14.66
CA SER A 153 4.77 2.97 14.66
C SER A 153 3.48 3.05 13.84
N LYS A 154 3.28 2.09 12.91
CA LYS A 154 2.14 1.99 12.01
C LYS A 154 1.09 0.97 12.43
N MET A 155 1.35 0.18 13.48
CA MET A 155 0.44 -0.86 13.95
C MET A 155 -0.97 -0.31 14.22
N ARG A 156 -1.06 0.87 14.83
CA ARG A 156 -2.34 1.53 15.11
C ARG A 156 -3.12 1.88 13.85
N ASN A 157 -2.47 2.48 12.85
CA ASN A 157 -3.11 2.82 11.57
C ASN A 157 -3.62 1.55 10.87
N ALA A 158 -2.80 0.50 10.84
CA ALA A 158 -3.19 -0.78 10.26
C ALA A 158 -4.42 -1.37 10.97
N ILE A 159 -4.46 -1.33 12.31
CA ILE A 159 -5.63 -1.79 13.08
C ILE A 159 -6.87 -0.94 12.75
N TYR A 160 -6.75 0.39 12.63
CA TYR A 160 -7.90 1.24 12.29
C TYR A 160 -8.46 0.91 10.92
N VAL A 161 -7.59 0.81 9.90
CA VAL A 161 -7.99 0.43 8.54
C VAL A 161 -8.62 -0.96 8.57
N ASN A 162 -8.02 -1.90 9.29
CA ASN A 162 -8.53 -3.27 9.39
C ASN A 162 -9.95 -3.32 9.95
N VAL A 163 -10.20 -2.63 11.07
CA VAL A 163 -11.52 -2.59 11.71
C VAL A 163 -12.56 -1.95 10.80
N LEU A 164 -12.25 -0.79 10.23
CA LEU A 164 -13.19 -0.07 9.37
C LEU A 164 -13.50 -0.85 8.08
N MET A 165 -12.49 -1.43 7.44
CA MET A 165 -12.69 -2.23 6.23
C MET A 165 -13.36 -3.59 6.53
N SER A 166 -13.12 -4.18 7.72
CA SER A 166 -13.81 -5.40 8.14
C SER A 166 -15.31 -5.17 8.28
N LEU A 167 -15.72 -4.05 8.87
CA LEU A 167 -17.14 -3.70 8.94
C LEU A 167 -17.74 -3.50 7.53
N LEU A 168 -17.03 -2.76 6.66
CA LEU A 168 -17.53 -2.44 5.32
C LEU A 168 -17.70 -3.69 4.43
N ILE A 169 -16.75 -4.62 4.48
CA ILE A 169 -16.72 -5.79 3.60
C ILE A 169 -17.39 -7.00 4.23
N LYS A 170 -17.09 -7.25 5.50
CA LYS A 170 -17.48 -8.46 6.24
C LYS A 170 -18.46 -8.18 7.36
N GLY A 171 -19.10 -7.00 7.38
CA GLY A 171 -20.04 -6.64 8.44
C GLY A 171 -21.14 -7.67 8.66
N HIS A 172 -21.61 -8.30 7.58
CA HIS A 172 -22.61 -9.37 7.60
C HIS A 172 -22.09 -10.73 8.11
N GLU A 173 -20.77 -10.91 8.20
CA GLU A 173 -20.10 -12.12 8.70
C GLU A 173 -19.57 -11.95 10.14
N LEU A 174 -19.69 -10.75 10.73
CA LEU A 174 -19.20 -10.50 12.08
C LEU A 174 -19.95 -11.35 13.09
N SER A 175 -19.22 -11.91 14.06
CA SER A 175 -19.83 -12.71 15.12
C SER A 175 -20.80 -11.84 15.95
N ASP A 176 -21.92 -12.42 16.40
CA ASP A 176 -22.90 -11.74 17.27
C ASP A 176 -22.30 -11.18 18.57
N ASP A 177 -21.20 -11.78 19.03
CA ASP A 177 -20.45 -11.36 20.21
C ASP A 177 -19.33 -10.35 19.93
N MET A 178 -19.18 -9.93 18.66
CA MET A 178 -18.22 -8.93 18.19
C MET A 178 -16.77 -9.25 18.60
N ARG A 179 -16.43 -10.54 18.69
CA ARG A 179 -15.09 -11.04 19.09
C ARG A 179 -13.96 -10.41 18.30
N GLU A 180 -14.17 -10.21 17.01
CA GLU A 180 -13.20 -9.63 16.07
C GLU A 180 -12.88 -8.17 16.45
N LEU A 181 -13.90 -7.39 16.82
CA LEU A 181 -13.71 -6.00 17.28
C LEU A 181 -13.03 -5.94 18.65
N LEU A 182 -13.34 -6.89 19.54
CA LEU A 182 -12.68 -7.01 20.84
C LEU A 182 -11.20 -7.42 20.71
N ASP A 183 -10.86 -8.31 19.78
CA ASP A 183 -9.45 -8.65 19.50
C ASP A 183 -8.70 -7.43 18.95
N ALA A 184 -9.30 -6.71 18.00
CA ALA A 184 -8.73 -5.47 17.48
C ALA A 184 -8.49 -4.42 18.58
N LYS A 185 -9.44 -4.28 19.52
CA LYS A 185 -9.27 -3.42 20.70
C LYS A 185 -8.06 -3.81 21.54
N LYS A 186 -7.91 -5.11 21.87
CA LYS A 186 -6.77 -5.61 22.66
C LYS A 186 -5.45 -5.32 21.98
N ARG A 187 -5.35 -5.55 20.67
CA ARG A 187 -4.14 -5.23 19.88
C ARG A 187 -3.85 -3.73 19.88
N LEU A 188 -4.89 -2.90 19.81
CA LEU A 188 -4.74 -1.45 19.86
C LEU A 188 -4.24 -0.96 21.23
N ASP A 189 -4.77 -1.53 22.31
CA ASP A 189 -4.35 -1.22 23.69
C ASP A 189 -2.84 -1.52 23.87
N ILE A 190 -2.37 -2.66 23.35
CA ILE A 190 -0.93 -3.02 23.35
C ILE A 190 -0.09 -2.00 22.56
N ALA A 191 -0.54 -1.61 21.36
CA ALA A 191 0.18 -0.64 20.52
C ALA A 191 0.24 0.77 21.16
N ASP A 192 -0.79 1.15 21.92
CA ASP A 192 -0.81 2.38 22.71
C ASP A 192 0.15 2.29 23.90
N ASP A 193 0.27 1.13 24.56
CA ASP A 193 1.24 0.91 25.64
C ASP A 193 2.68 1.07 25.16
N PHE A 194 3.04 0.52 24.01
CA PHE A 194 4.35 0.78 23.39
C PHE A 194 4.58 2.27 23.12
N SER A 195 3.55 2.97 22.65
CA SER A 195 3.67 4.41 22.39
C SER A 195 3.92 5.21 23.68
N ARG A 196 3.22 4.88 24.76
CA ARG A 196 3.47 5.46 26.09
C ARG A 196 4.88 5.16 26.58
N PHE A 197 5.32 3.91 26.44
CA PHE A 197 6.67 3.49 26.81
C PHE A 197 7.75 4.30 26.07
N PHE A 198 7.58 4.52 24.76
CA PHE A 198 8.49 5.34 23.96
C PHE A 198 8.24 6.86 24.05
N SER A 199 7.37 7.32 24.96
CA SER A 199 6.97 8.73 25.09
C SER A 199 6.48 9.37 23.78
N ARG A 200 5.84 8.56 22.92
CA ARG A 200 5.23 9.02 21.68
C ARG A 200 3.77 9.39 21.94
N PRO A 201 3.32 10.59 21.56
CA PRO A 201 1.94 11.00 21.79
C PRO A 201 0.96 10.11 21.01
N VAL A 202 -0.16 9.78 21.63
CA VAL A 202 -1.29 9.12 20.98
C VAL A 202 -2.20 10.19 20.41
N SER A 203 -2.06 10.49 19.12
CA SER A 203 -2.83 11.55 18.45
C SER A 203 -4.31 11.16 18.30
N LYS A 204 -5.21 12.13 18.53
CA LYS A 204 -6.65 12.00 18.29
C LYS A 204 -6.97 12.26 16.81
N THR A 205 -6.53 11.37 15.93
CA THR A 205 -6.86 11.46 14.51
C THR A 205 -8.32 11.07 14.26
N GLN A 206 -8.91 11.57 13.15
CA GLN A 206 -10.25 11.17 12.70
C GLN A 206 -10.40 9.64 12.64
N MET A 207 -9.41 8.96 12.06
CA MET A 207 -9.39 7.50 11.92
C MET A 207 -9.37 6.77 13.27
N ARG A 208 -8.62 7.28 14.26
CA ARG A 208 -8.64 6.75 15.62
C ARG A 208 -10.00 6.93 16.26
N LEU A 209 -10.56 8.14 16.20
CA LEU A 209 -11.86 8.44 16.82
C LEU A 209 -12.96 7.56 16.23
N ALA A 210 -13.03 7.45 14.90
CA ALA A 210 -13.97 6.58 14.20
C ALA A 210 -13.83 5.12 14.63
N CYS A 211 -12.61 4.58 14.67
CA CYS A 211 -12.36 3.21 15.09
C CYS A 211 -12.75 2.96 16.56
N MET A 212 -12.41 3.88 17.46
CA MET A 212 -12.74 3.77 18.89
C MET A 212 -14.24 3.85 19.14
N GLU A 213 -14.93 4.72 18.42
CA GLU A 213 -16.38 4.87 18.52
C GLU A 213 -17.09 3.60 18.06
N LEU A 214 -16.64 3.04 16.93
CA LEU A 214 -17.16 1.80 16.38
C LEU A 214 -16.94 0.64 17.35
N VAL A 215 -15.72 0.42 17.80
CA VAL A 215 -15.40 -0.68 18.72
C VAL A 215 -16.16 -0.58 20.05
N SER A 216 -16.36 0.63 20.56
CA SER A 216 -17.04 0.83 21.85
C SER A 216 -18.57 0.71 21.77
N ARG A 217 -19.18 1.08 20.65
CA ARG A 217 -20.64 1.13 20.51
C ARG A 217 -21.25 -0.02 19.73
N MET A 218 -20.49 -0.66 18.84
CA MET A 218 -21.05 -1.61 17.88
C MET A 218 -21.80 -2.77 18.55
N GLN A 219 -21.32 -3.29 19.68
CA GLN A 219 -22.01 -4.39 20.37
C GLN A 219 -23.42 -4.01 20.85
N ASN A 220 -23.62 -2.76 21.29
CA ASN A 220 -24.94 -2.27 21.72
C ASN A 220 -25.78 -1.89 20.50
N ALA A 221 -25.16 -1.21 19.52
CA ALA A 221 -25.83 -0.82 18.28
C ALA A 221 -26.35 -2.06 17.52
N TRP A 222 -25.59 -3.14 17.43
CA TRP A 222 -26.03 -4.34 16.72
C TRP A 222 -27.30 -4.92 17.34
N LYS A 223 -27.38 -5.00 18.67
CA LYS A 223 -28.59 -5.46 19.38
C LYS A 223 -29.80 -4.55 19.16
N GLU A 224 -29.58 -3.25 19.08
CA GLU A 224 -30.63 -2.25 18.86
C GLU A 224 -31.15 -2.29 17.41
N TRP A 225 -30.23 -2.40 16.45
CA TRP A 225 -30.50 -2.29 15.02
C TRP A 225 -30.69 -3.63 14.32
N ASP A 226 -30.47 -4.76 15.00
CA ASP A 226 -30.57 -6.13 14.48
C ASP A 226 -31.80 -6.35 13.60
N LYS A 227 -32.98 -6.01 14.15
CA LYS A 227 -34.27 -6.15 13.46
C LYS A 227 -34.36 -5.31 12.19
N ILE A 228 -33.78 -4.11 12.21
CA ILE A 228 -33.79 -3.17 11.07
C ILE A 228 -32.83 -3.69 9.98
N ILE A 229 -31.64 -4.14 10.38
CA ILE A 229 -30.65 -4.71 9.45
C ILE A 229 -31.22 -5.95 8.76
N HIS A 230 -31.85 -6.86 9.52
CA HIS A 230 -32.50 -8.04 8.96
C HIS A 230 -33.64 -7.68 8.01
N ALA A 231 -34.48 -6.69 8.35
CA ALA A 231 -35.59 -6.23 7.52
C ALA A 231 -35.14 -5.61 6.17
N HIS A 232 -33.90 -5.14 6.08
CA HIS A 232 -33.32 -4.54 4.86
C HIS A 232 -32.26 -5.41 4.19
N SER A 233 -32.11 -6.67 4.60
CA SER A 233 -31.08 -7.58 4.07
C SER A 233 -31.33 -8.06 2.62
N ASP A 234 -32.55 -7.87 2.12
CA ASP A 234 -33.02 -8.30 0.78
C ASP A 234 -32.93 -7.22 -0.30
N VAL A 235 -32.56 -5.97 0.02
CA VAL A 235 -32.35 -4.90 -0.98
C VAL A 235 -30.97 -5.10 -1.64
N ARG A 236 -30.87 -6.16 -2.46
CA ARG A 236 -29.65 -6.55 -3.17
C ARG A 236 -29.82 -6.24 -4.65
N SER A 237 -29.10 -5.23 -5.14
CA SER A 237 -28.95 -5.01 -6.57
C SER A 237 -27.77 -5.84 -7.07
N GLU A 238 -28.06 -6.95 -7.76
CA GLU A 238 -27.06 -7.66 -8.56
C GLU A 238 -26.67 -6.78 -9.75
N ILE A 239 -25.51 -6.13 -9.67
CA ILE A 239 -24.93 -5.47 -10.85
C ILE A 239 -24.38 -6.57 -11.74
N SER A 240 -24.87 -6.66 -12.99
CA SER A 240 -24.28 -7.54 -14.00
C SER A 240 -22.81 -7.14 -14.22
N PRO A 241 -21.84 -8.02 -13.91
CA PRO A 241 -20.40 -7.70 -13.99
C PRO A 241 -19.98 -7.27 -15.39
N ALA A 242 -20.53 -7.93 -16.42
CA ALA A 242 -20.19 -7.66 -17.82
C ALA A 242 -20.55 -6.24 -18.29
N LYS A 243 -21.64 -5.65 -17.78
CA LYS A 243 -22.09 -4.33 -18.21
C LYS A 243 -21.30 -3.19 -17.56
N ALA A 244 -20.93 -3.35 -16.29
CA ALA A 244 -20.02 -2.42 -15.62
C ALA A 244 -18.58 -2.50 -16.20
N GLU A 245 -18.20 -3.64 -16.78
CA GLU A 245 -16.92 -3.85 -17.45
C GLU A 245 -16.81 -3.16 -18.82
N ASP A 246 -17.85 -3.22 -19.66
CA ASP A 246 -17.86 -2.59 -20.98
C ASP A 246 -17.93 -1.05 -20.89
N ASP A 247 -18.78 -0.53 -20.00
CA ASP A 247 -18.92 0.92 -19.75
C ASP A 247 -17.58 1.52 -19.21
N LEU A 248 -16.80 0.73 -18.47
CA LEU A 248 -15.51 1.12 -17.90
C LEU A 248 -14.35 1.02 -18.89
N ALA A 249 -14.39 0.05 -19.81
CA ALA A 249 -13.42 -0.07 -20.90
C ALA A 249 -13.57 1.09 -21.89
N ASP A 250 -14.80 1.43 -22.27
CA ASP A 250 -15.12 2.56 -23.16
C ASP A 250 -14.70 3.91 -22.54
N TRP A 251 -14.80 4.04 -21.21
CA TRP A 251 -14.36 5.24 -20.49
C TRP A 251 -12.83 5.38 -20.40
N LEU A 252 -12.10 4.28 -20.24
CA LEU A 252 -10.62 4.27 -20.15
C LEU A 252 -9.93 4.48 -21.51
N GLU A 253 -10.63 4.24 -22.63
CA GLU A 253 -10.13 4.54 -23.97
C GLU A 253 -10.18 6.05 -24.32
N GLN A 254 -10.91 6.88 -23.55
CA GLN A 254 -11.05 8.33 -23.79
C GLN A 254 -10.02 9.22 -23.05
N ILE A 255 -8.86 8.70 -22.65
CA ILE A 255 -7.80 9.53 -22.05
C ILE A 255 -6.84 10.00 -23.15
N ASP A 256 -7.09 11.20 -23.67
CA ASP A 256 -6.08 11.98 -24.39
C ASP A 256 -4.94 12.35 -23.45
N ILE A 257 -3.72 11.99 -23.85
CA ILE A 257 -2.48 12.37 -23.17
C ILE A 257 -2.20 13.82 -23.56
N GLU A 258 -2.69 14.79 -22.78
CA GLU A 258 -2.32 16.20 -22.95
C GLU A 258 -1.41 16.76 -21.86
N ASP A 259 -0.53 17.66 -22.33
CA ASP A 259 0.59 18.37 -21.72
C ASP A 259 0.20 19.17 -20.43
N PRO A 260 1.05 19.28 -19.39
CA PRO A 260 0.68 19.80 -18.07
C PRO A 260 0.57 21.34 -18.01
N GLY A 261 0.09 21.98 -19.07
CA GLY A 261 0.12 23.43 -19.26
C GLY A 261 -1.19 24.20 -19.15
N VAL A 262 -2.37 23.56 -19.02
CA VAL A 262 -3.65 24.31 -19.06
C VAL A 262 -4.57 23.93 -17.90
N CYS A 263 -4.95 24.93 -17.10
CA CYS A 263 -5.97 24.81 -16.07
C CYS A 263 -7.37 24.66 -16.68
N GLY A 264 -8.15 23.73 -16.14
CA GLY A 264 -9.61 23.77 -16.14
C GLY A 264 -10.29 22.72 -17.02
N HIS A 265 -11.05 21.81 -16.41
CA HIS A 265 -12.49 21.75 -16.63
C HIS A 265 -13.21 20.97 -15.52
N ASP A 266 -14.32 21.57 -15.11
CA ASP A 266 -15.26 21.16 -14.08
C ASP A 266 -16.31 20.24 -14.71
N HIS A 267 -16.39 18.98 -14.28
CA HIS A 267 -17.39 18.02 -14.78
C HIS A 267 -18.26 17.50 -13.63
N ARG A 268 -19.38 18.22 -13.48
CA ARG A 268 -20.66 17.95 -12.80
C ARG A 268 -20.86 16.55 -12.18
N HIS A 269 -21.17 16.56 -10.88
CA HIS A 269 -21.80 15.47 -10.13
C HIS A 269 -23.13 15.02 -10.78
N ARG A 270 -23.31 13.70 -10.91
CA ARG A 270 -24.63 13.07 -11.08
C ARG A 270 -24.99 12.39 -9.76
N ASP A 271 -26.11 12.83 -9.19
CA ASP A 271 -26.75 12.26 -7.99
C ASP A 271 -27.13 10.78 -8.19
N GLY A 272 -26.97 9.93 -7.17
CA GLY A 272 -27.48 8.56 -7.23
C GLY A 272 -27.13 7.60 -6.07
N ILE A 273 -28.01 7.56 -5.07
CA ILE A 273 -28.47 6.40 -4.28
C ILE A 273 -27.43 5.59 -3.48
N THR A 274 -27.43 5.81 -2.16
CA THR A 274 -26.79 5.01 -1.12
C THR A 274 -27.52 3.69 -0.91
N THR A 275 -26.98 2.57 -1.41
CA THR A 275 -27.40 1.21 -1.01
C THR A 275 -26.17 0.34 -0.74
N HIS A 276 -26.23 -0.45 0.34
CA HIS A 276 -25.18 -1.41 0.71
C HIS A 276 -25.15 -2.55 -0.31
N LEU A 277 -24.03 -2.71 -1.01
CA LEU A 277 -23.86 -3.70 -2.07
C LEU A 277 -23.14 -4.96 -1.56
N SER A 278 -23.71 -6.14 -1.84
CA SER A 278 -23.03 -7.43 -1.69
C SER A 278 -22.50 -7.82 -3.08
N LEU A 279 -21.19 -7.64 -3.30
CA LEU A 279 -20.52 -8.14 -4.49
C LEU A 279 -20.13 -9.60 -4.26
N GLY A 280 -20.40 -10.47 -5.24
CA GLY A 280 -19.85 -11.81 -5.24
C GLY A 280 -18.32 -11.71 -5.19
N VAL A 281 -17.69 -12.48 -4.30
CA VAL A 281 -16.23 -12.53 -4.11
C VAL A 281 -15.46 -12.72 -5.44
N ASN A 282 -16.12 -13.30 -6.45
CA ASN A 282 -15.58 -13.51 -7.79
C ASN A 282 -15.47 -12.24 -8.65
N ASP A 283 -16.34 -11.25 -8.47
CA ASP A 283 -16.36 -10.03 -9.29
C ASP A 283 -15.23 -9.06 -8.90
N VAL A 284 -14.87 -9.05 -7.62
CA VAL A 284 -13.76 -8.22 -7.12
C VAL A 284 -12.40 -8.78 -7.51
N GLU A 285 -12.31 -10.08 -7.80
CA GLU A 285 -11.09 -10.70 -8.31
C GLU A 285 -10.75 -10.28 -9.75
N LEU A 286 -11.74 -9.84 -10.53
CA LEU A 286 -11.55 -9.35 -11.90
C LEU A 286 -10.90 -7.96 -11.96
N ASN A 287 -11.07 -7.15 -10.92
CA ASN A 287 -10.43 -5.84 -10.81
C ASN A 287 -9.05 -5.91 -10.15
N ARG A 288 -8.49 -7.12 -10.00
CA ARG A 288 -7.20 -7.34 -9.34
C ARG A 288 -6.21 -8.01 -10.26
N CYS A 289 -4.97 -7.55 -10.20
CA CYS A 289 -3.89 -8.28 -10.85
C CYS A 289 -3.79 -9.69 -10.27
N SER A 290 -3.87 -10.71 -11.11
CA SER A 290 -3.81 -12.12 -10.71
C SER A 290 -2.46 -12.52 -10.08
N TRP A 291 -1.48 -11.63 -10.11
CA TRP A 291 -0.18 -11.83 -9.45
C TRP A 291 0.02 -10.95 -8.22
N CYS A 292 -0.01 -9.62 -8.37
CA CYS A 292 0.27 -8.69 -7.26
C CYS A 292 -0.99 -8.31 -6.45
N ARG A 293 -2.19 -8.71 -6.90
CA ARG A 293 -3.50 -8.39 -6.30
C ARG A 293 -3.83 -6.90 -6.25
N ASN A 294 -3.12 -6.06 -7.01
CA ASN A 294 -3.41 -4.63 -7.07
C ASN A 294 -4.79 -4.42 -7.66
N PRO A 295 -5.69 -3.71 -6.96
CA PRO A 295 -6.90 -3.22 -7.57
C PRO A 295 -6.47 -2.23 -8.66
N SER A 296 -6.85 -2.51 -9.89
CA SER A 296 -6.60 -1.60 -11.00
C SER A 296 -7.67 -1.81 -12.05
N VAL A 297 -8.11 -0.69 -12.57
CA VAL A 297 -9.10 -0.60 -13.64
C VAL A 297 -8.49 -0.93 -15.01
N VAL A 298 -7.16 -0.75 -15.15
CA VAL A 298 -6.41 -0.99 -16.39
C VAL A 298 -5.53 -2.23 -16.24
N LEU A 299 -6.17 -3.40 -16.17
CA LEU A 299 -5.45 -4.68 -16.15
C LEU A 299 -5.47 -5.34 -17.54
N LYS A 300 -4.30 -5.75 -18.01
CA LYS A 300 -4.13 -6.46 -19.27
C LYS A 300 -4.58 -7.90 -19.12
N LYS A 301 -5.58 -8.32 -19.91
CA LYS A 301 -6.01 -9.73 -19.97
C LYS A 301 -4.88 -10.59 -20.53
N CYS A 302 -4.78 -11.83 -20.06
CA CYS A 302 -3.87 -12.82 -20.62
C CYS A 302 -4.31 -13.14 -22.05
N SER A 303 -3.43 -12.92 -23.02
CA SER A 303 -3.74 -13.14 -24.45
C SER A 303 -4.03 -14.60 -24.80
N GLY A 304 -3.68 -15.55 -23.94
CA GLY A 304 -3.95 -16.98 -24.14
C GLY A 304 -5.35 -17.40 -23.70
N CYS A 305 -5.70 -17.20 -22.42
CA CYS A 305 -6.97 -17.68 -21.88
C CYS A 305 -8.02 -16.59 -21.60
N GLY A 306 -7.65 -15.30 -21.67
CA GLY A 306 -8.54 -14.17 -21.35
C GLY A 306 -8.97 -14.04 -19.87
N LYS A 307 -8.80 -15.09 -19.05
CA LYS A 307 -9.34 -15.15 -17.69
C LYS A 307 -8.51 -14.44 -16.62
N THR A 308 -7.18 -14.47 -16.73
CA THR A 308 -6.29 -13.79 -15.79
C THR A 308 -5.95 -12.39 -16.29
N ARG A 309 -5.71 -11.47 -15.36
CA ARG A 309 -5.50 -10.04 -15.63
C ARG A 309 -4.25 -9.53 -14.90
N TYR A 310 -3.50 -8.61 -15.51
CA TYR A 310 -2.19 -8.18 -14.99
C TYR A 310 -1.98 -6.67 -15.08
N CYS A 311 -1.34 -6.07 -14.07
CA CYS A 311 -0.96 -4.65 -14.11
C CYS A 311 0.00 -4.33 -15.27
N ASP A 312 0.93 -5.25 -15.54
CA ASP A 312 1.98 -5.10 -16.54
C ASP A 312 2.53 -6.47 -16.99
N SER A 313 3.42 -6.46 -17.98
CA SER A 313 4.08 -7.67 -18.49
C SER A 313 4.99 -8.35 -17.46
N THR A 314 5.46 -7.63 -16.43
CA THR A 314 6.27 -8.22 -15.36
C THR A 314 5.41 -9.14 -14.50
N CYS A 315 4.23 -8.67 -14.09
CA CYS A 315 3.25 -9.45 -13.33
C CYS A 315 2.83 -10.70 -14.10
N GLN A 316 2.63 -10.58 -15.42
CA GLN A 316 2.32 -11.71 -16.29
C GLN A 316 3.47 -12.74 -16.29
N LYS A 317 4.72 -12.30 -16.51
CA LYS A 317 5.89 -13.19 -16.54
C LYS A 317 6.09 -13.93 -15.22
N GLU A 318 5.88 -13.26 -14.09
CA GLU A 318 6.01 -13.88 -12.79
C GLU A 318 4.90 -14.89 -12.51
N HIS A 319 3.64 -14.57 -12.85
CA HIS A 319 2.54 -15.53 -12.72
C HIS A 319 2.64 -16.70 -13.71
N TRP A 320 3.26 -16.49 -14.88
CA TRP A 320 3.34 -17.52 -15.92
C TRP A 320 3.97 -18.83 -15.45
N LYS A 321 4.93 -18.76 -14.50
CA LYS A 321 5.60 -19.91 -13.89
C LYS A 321 4.60 -20.93 -13.33
N THR A 322 3.50 -20.47 -12.76
CA THR A 322 2.42 -21.31 -12.21
C THR A 322 1.20 -21.36 -13.13
N HIS A 323 0.85 -20.26 -13.81
CA HIS A 323 -0.34 -20.13 -14.64
C HIS A 323 -0.28 -20.93 -15.95
N LYS A 324 0.91 -21.15 -16.55
CA LYS A 324 1.06 -21.78 -17.88
C LYS A 324 0.27 -23.08 -18.07
N LYS A 325 0.21 -23.93 -17.04
CA LYS A 325 -0.52 -25.20 -17.08
C LYS A 325 -2.04 -25.02 -17.09
N VAL A 326 -2.53 -24.01 -16.38
CA VAL A 326 -3.95 -23.66 -16.30
C VAL A 326 -4.38 -22.94 -17.58
N CYS A 327 -3.57 -21.98 -18.04
CA CYS A 327 -3.83 -21.20 -19.25
C CYS A 327 -4.12 -22.11 -20.46
N LYS A 328 -3.31 -23.15 -20.67
CA LYS A 328 -3.51 -24.12 -21.77
C LYS A 328 -4.80 -24.93 -21.69
N LYS A 329 -5.27 -25.22 -20.47
CA LYS A 329 -6.53 -25.96 -20.28
C LYS A 329 -7.73 -25.07 -20.58
N GLU A 330 -7.62 -23.79 -20.21
CA GLU A 330 -8.71 -22.83 -20.38
C GLU A 330 -8.79 -22.25 -21.79
N SER A 331 -7.65 -22.11 -22.49
CA SER A 331 -7.61 -21.68 -23.89
C SER A 331 -8.24 -22.70 -24.86
N ASN A 332 -8.38 -23.96 -24.44
CA ASN A 332 -8.97 -25.04 -25.23
C ASN A 332 -10.46 -25.29 -24.91
N ALA A 333 -11.04 -24.51 -23.98
CA ALA A 333 -12.44 -24.62 -23.58
C ALA A 333 -13.35 -23.60 -24.30
N HIS A 334 -12.81 -22.89 -25.30
CA HIS A 334 -13.51 -21.95 -26.16
C HIS A 334 -13.42 -22.38 -27.62
#